data_AF-A0A250FQW5-F1
#
_entry.id   AF-A0A250FQW5-F1
#
_cell.length_a   1.000
_cell.length_b   1.000
_cell.length_c   1.000
_cell.angle_alpha   90.00
_cell.angle_beta   90.00
_cell.angle_gamma   90.00
#
_symmetry.space_group_name_H-M   'P 1'
#
loop_
_entity.id
_entity.type
_entity.pdbx_description
1 polymer ?
#
loop_
_entity_poly.entity_id
_entity_poly.type
_entity_poly.pdbx_seq_one_letter_code
_entity_poly.pdbx_strand_id
1 'polypeptide(L)'
;MNRNSNILEYPTVQLPILSDEEAGKQFSKWSYVNIYSLKDLKDIYLISRLVKEKTVKNITKKRNELMYKNEVWGERKILEYLNALVKFDILDSDYNSYTSFFTNSQINEELTDENKDILRNIFFKYFRFKELSSWFISPDPSFHKTFSSLTEEDYINNSNLLFYYSEKNRFTDTFLYDKYQKKFIIENDVLMRFWDVFLKWGTTLRILEKFNLSGLENDVFADISNKSLSVAYFIKPFKEFDLIKFLQKEFNTKYIWMPEVIFRIARTYRYAIPDIKEFVISMIREKDELTYERTSEIFLIKGKNTQKAIDMATYLFPKMNDSYISTLILRQ
;
A
#
# COMPACT_ATOMS: atom_id res chain seq x y z
N MET A 1 17.17 13.78 14.92
CA MET A 1 18.12 12.81 14.34
C MET A 1 19.16 13.58 13.55
N ASN A 2 20.44 13.25 13.69
CA ASN A 2 21.53 13.91 12.96
C ASN A 2 21.34 13.72 11.44
N ARG A 3 21.34 14.82 10.70
CA ARG A 3 21.11 14.93 9.25
C ARG A 3 22.28 14.46 8.36
N ASN A 4 23.32 13.84 8.92
CA ASN A 4 24.63 13.67 8.26
C ASN A 4 25.04 12.20 8.08
N SER A 5 24.20 11.36 7.50
CA SER A 5 24.67 10.03 7.10
C SER A 5 24.22 9.73 5.68
N ASN A 6 25.19 9.68 4.78
CA ASN A 6 25.00 9.30 3.39
C ASN A 6 24.44 7.87 3.35
N ILE A 7 23.14 7.72 3.08
CA ILE A 7 22.45 6.41 3.10
C ILE A 7 23.06 5.44 2.08
N LEU A 8 23.76 5.94 1.06
CA LEU A 8 24.49 5.11 0.10
C LEU A 8 25.57 4.26 0.77
N GLU A 9 26.14 4.73 1.89
CA GLU A 9 27.19 4.06 2.66
C GLU A 9 26.65 3.10 3.73
N TYR A 10 25.33 3.03 3.92
CA TYR A 10 24.74 2.11 4.89
C TYR A 10 25.06 0.66 4.51
N PRO A 11 25.46 -0.17 5.48
CA PRO A 11 25.70 -1.59 5.23
C PRO A 11 24.40 -2.28 4.81
N THR A 12 24.55 -3.23 3.89
CA THR A 12 23.43 -3.97 3.31
C THR A 12 23.18 -5.27 4.06
N VAL A 13 21.91 -5.57 4.32
CA VAL A 13 21.44 -6.81 4.96
C VAL A 13 20.28 -7.38 4.16
N GLN A 14 20.21 -8.70 4.01
CA GLN A 14 19.08 -9.34 3.34
C GLN A 14 17.84 -9.33 4.24
N LEU A 15 16.68 -8.97 3.70
CA LEU A 15 15.42 -9.11 4.43
C LEU A 15 15.11 -10.59 4.66
N PRO A 16 14.62 -10.94 5.88
CA PRO A 16 14.24 -12.31 6.14
C PRO A 16 12.97 -12.65 5.34
N ILE A 17 13.02 -13.81 4.68
CA ILE A 17 11.93 -14.41 3.92
C ILE A 17 12.11 -15.93 3.94
N LEU A 18 11.01 -16.67 4.06
CA LEU A 18 11.01 -18.11 3.90
C LEU A 18 11.35 -18.45 2.44
N SER A 19 12.29 -19.36 2.25
CA SER A 19 12.54 -20.00 0.96
C SER A 19 11.29 -20.72 0.45
N ASP A 20 11.22 -21.00 -0.85
CA ASP A 20 10.10 -21.76 -1.40
C ASP A 20 10.03 -23.19 -0.86
N GLU A 21 11.16 -23.77 -0.44
CA GLU A 21 11.17 -25.08 0.23
C GLU A 21 10.57 -25.02 1.63
N GLU A 22 10.93 -24.02 2.43
CA GLU A 22 10.37 -23.83 3.78
C GLU A 22 8.88 -23.49 3.70
N ALA A 23 8.50 -22.57 2.81
CA ALA A 23 7.10 -22.24 2.56
C ALA A 23 6.32 -23.46 2.06
N GLY A 24 6.94 -24.30 1.21
CA GLY A 24 6.36 -25.54 0.71
C GLY A 24 6.12 -26.60 1.78
N LYS A 25 6.94 -26.63 2.84
CA LYS A 25 6.82 -27.55 3.97
C LYS A 25 5.75 -27.11 4.97
N GLN A 26 5.61 -25.81 5.19
CA GLN A 26 4.76 -25.27 6.26
C GLN A 26 3.38 -24.78 5.78
N PHE A 27 3.27 -24.35 4.52
CA PHE A 27 2.06 -23.71 4.00
C PHE A 27 1.65 -24.32 2.65
N SER A 28 2.41 -24.05 1.58
CA SER A 28 2.11 -24.52 0.22
C SER A 28 3.29 -24.35 -0.73
N LYS A 29 3.45 -25.26 -1.71
CA LYS A 29 4.38 -25.08 -2.83
C LYS A 29 3.88 -23.97 -3.77
N TRP A 30 4.81 -23.25 -4.42
CA TRP A 30 4.55 -22.06 -5.26
C TRP A 30 3.84 -20.96 -4.50
N SER A 31 4.60 -20.34 -3.62
CA SER A 31 4.07 -19.54 -2.53
C SER A 31 3.52 -18.16 -2.92
N TYR A 32 3.87 -17.59 -4.08
CA TYR A 32 3.46 -16.23 -4.48
C TYR A 32 2.23 -16.20 -5.38
N VAL A 33 1.41 -15.16 -5.22
CA VAL A 33 0.19 -14.91 -6.02
C VAL A 33 0.31 -13.57 -6.74
N ASN A 34 0.24 -13.58 -8.08
CA ASN A 34 0.43 -12.40 -8.92
C ASN A 34 -0.90 -11.77 -9.39
N ILE A 35 -1.87 -11.62 -8.48
CA ILE A 35 -3.19 -11.08 -8.80
C ILE A 35 -3.27 -9.60 -8.45
N TYR A 36 -3.35 -8.71 -9.44
CA TYR A 36 -3.41 -7.26 -9.21
C TYR A 36 -4.85 -6.71 -9.11
N SER A 37 -5.83 -7.40 -9.67
CA SER A 37 -7.22 -6.96 -9.76
C SER A 37 -8.08 -7.76 -8.80
N LEU A 38 -8.45 -7.13 -7.69
CA LEU A 38 -9.35 -7.69 -6.68
C LEU A 38 -10.77 -7.88 -7.21
N LYS A 39 -11.21 -6.98 -8.11
CA LYS A 39 -12.49 -7.11 -8.83
C LYS A 39 -12.51 -8.36 -9.70
N ASP A 40 -11.46 -8.57 -10.50
CA ASP A 40 -11.37 -9.76 -11.33
C ASP A 40 -11.29 -11.04 -10.48
N LEU A 41 -10.63 -11.00 -9.33
CA LEU A 41 -10.60 -12.15 -8.41
C LEU A 41 -12.00 -12.53 -7.92
N LYS A 42 -12.80 -11.54 -7.50
CA LYS A 42 -14.22 -11.70 -7.16
C LYS A 42 -14.99 -12.27 -8.34
N ASP A 43 -14.86 -11.67 -9.52
CA ASP A 43 -15.63 -12.06 -10.70
C ASP A 43 -15.31 -13.49 -11.15
N ILE A 44 -14.03 -13.90 -11.13
CA ILE A 44 -13.64 -15.29 -11.43
C ILE A 44 -14.23 -16.27 -10.42
N TYR A 45 -14.26 -15.93 -9.13
CA TYR A 45 -14.95 -16.74 -8.14
C TYR A 45 -16.45 -16.88 -8.45
N LEU A 46 -17.15 -15.79 -8.74
CA LEU A 46 -18.58 -15.81 -9.06
C LEU A 46 -18.85 -16.62 -10.34
N ILE A 47 -18.02 -16.45 -11.37
CA ILE A 47 -18.13 -17.17 -12.63
C ILE A 47 -17.86 -18.66 -12.45
N SER A 48 -16.84 -19.03 -11.65
CA SER A 48 -16.51 -20.43 -11.42
C SER A 48 -17.71 -21.16 -10.83
N ARG A 49 -18.48 -20.52 -9.93
CA ARG A 49 -19.71 -21.08 -9.33
C ARG A 49 -20.82 -21.37 -10.34
N LEU A 50 -20.92 -20.63 -11.44
CA LEU A 50 -21.94 -20.81 -12.48
C LEU A 50 -21.67 -22.02 -13.40
N VAL A 51 -20.44 -22.51 -13.43
CA VAL A 51 -20.04 -23.64 -14.28
C VAL A 51 -20.32 -24.96 -13.56
N LYS A 52 -21.05 -25.90 -14.21
CA LYS A 52 -21.31 -27.23 -13.63
C LYS A 52 -20.05 -28.10 -13.56
N GLU A 53 -19.36 -28.26 -14.69
CA GLU A 53 -18.10 -29.00 -14.78
C GLU A 53 -16.90 -28.06 -14.58
N LYS A 54 -16.32 -28.08 -13.36
CA LYS A 54 -15.25 -27.18 -12.91
C LYS A 54 -13.91 -27.45 -13.60
N THR A 55 -13.80 -27.11 -14.88
CA THR A 55 -12.53 -27.14 -15.61
C THR A 55 -12.09 -25.73 -15.98
N VAL A 56 -10.78 -25.50 -16.04
CA VAL A 56 -10.20 -24.21 -16.45
C VAL A 56 -10.77 -23.77 -17.81
N LYS A 57 -10.88 -24.72 -18.76
CA LYS A 57 -11.46 -24.49 -20.08
C LYS A 57 -12.91 -24.01 -20.02
N ASN A 58 -13.76 -24.68 -19.24
CA ASN A 58 -15.17 -24.30 -19.13
C ASN A 58 -15.36 -22.95 -18.43
N ILE A 59 -14.56 -22.67 -17.38
CA ILE A 59 -14.58 -21.38 -16.68
C ILE A 59 -14.09 -20.27 -17.60
N THR A 60 -13.04 -20.51 -18.39
CA THR A 60 -12.53 -19.56 -19.39
C THR A 60 -13.58 -19.21 -20.43
N LYS A 61 -14.26 -20.23 -20.98
CA LYS A 61 -15.38 -20.04 -21.91
C LYS A 61 -16.48 -19.20 -21.26
N LYS A 62 -16.90 -19.56 -20.04
CA LYS A 62 -17.98 -18.85 -19.34
C LYS A 62 -17.63 -17.40 -19.02
N ARG A 63 -16.38 -17.13 -18.64
CA ARG A 63 -15.88 -15.77 -18.42
C ARG A 63 -15.96 -14.95 -19.70
N ASN A 64 -15.48 -15.49 -20.83
CA ASN A 64 -15.49 -14.76 -22.10
C ASN A 64 -16.91 -14.55 -22.66
N GLU A 65 -17.89 -15.39 -22.27
CA GLU A 65 -19.31 -15.15 -22.56
C GLU A 65 -19.91 -13.98 -21.75
N LEU A 66 -19.51 -13.84 -20.48
CA LEU A 66 -20.13 -12.91 -19.52
C LEU A 66 -19.43 -11.54 -19.41
N MET A 67 -18.15 -11.46 -19.77
CA MET A 67 -17.37 -10.22 -19.66
C MET A 67 -17.38 -9.44 -20.99
N TYR A 68 -17.45 -8.10 -20.93
CA TYR A 68 -17.59 -7.24 -22.12
C TYR A 68 -16.50 -7.48 -23.19
N LYS A 69 -16.92 -7.37 -24.46
CA LYS A 69 -16.31 -7.97 -25.68
C LYS A 69 -14.87 -7.57 -26.08
N ASN A 70 -14.19 -6.68 -25.35
CA ASN A 70 -12.92 -6.11 -25.83
C ASN A 70 -11.65 -6.80 -25.29
N GLU A 71 -11.76 -7.72 -24.33
CA GLU A 71 -10.60 -8.47 -23.84
C GLU A 71 -10.96 -9.96 -23.65
N VAL A 72 -10.53 -10.80 -24.59
CA VAL A 72 -10.66 -12.26 -24.47
C VAL A 72 -9.51 -12.79 -23.62
N TRP A 73 -9.83 -13.52 -22.55
CA TRP A 73 -8.81 -14.14 -21.70
C TRP A 73 -8.55 -15.58 -22.12
N GLY A 74 -7.28 -15.98 -22.09
CA GLY A 74 -6.86 -17.37 -22.27
C GLY A 74 -6.87 -18.16 -20.96
N GLU A 75 -6.80 -19.49 -21.07
CA GLU A 75 -6.85 -20.42 -19.93
C GLU A 75 -5.74 -20.16 -18.90
N ARG A 76 -4.54 -19.74 -19.33
CA ARG A 76 -3.43 -19.42 -18.42
C ARG A 76 -3.80 -18.33 -17.41
N LYS A 77 -4.42 -17.25 -17.87
CA LYS A 77 -4.83 -16.14 -16.99
C LYS A 77 -5.90 -16.61 -16.01
N ILE A 78 -6.88 -17.38 -16.48
CA ILE A 78 -7.93 -17.95 -15.62
C ILE A 78 -7.34 -18.91 -14.57
N LEU A 79 -6.39 -19.75 -14.96
CA LEU A 79 -5.68 -20.65 -14.05
C LEU A 79 -4.91 -19.89 -12.96
N GLU A 80 -4.30 -18.73 -13.27
CA GLU A 80 -3.64 -17.89 -12.26
C GLU A 80 -4.63 -17.41 -11.19
N TYR A 81 -5.82 -16.97 -11.59
CA TYR A 81 -6.88 -16.55 -10.65
C TYR A 81 -7.45 -17.74 -9.87
N LEU A 82 -7.71 -18.88 -10.50
CA LEU A 82 -8.20 -20.07 -9.80
C LEU A 82 -7.18 -20.57 -8.78
N ASN A 83 -5.90 -20.65 -9.14
CA ASN A 83 -4.83 -21.03 -8.21
C ASN A 83 -4.71 -20.04 -7.04
N ALA A 84 -4.94 -18.75 -7.27
CA ALA A 84 -4.98 -17.76 -6.20
C ALA A 84 -6.14 -18.04 -5.24
N LEU A 85 -7.35 -18.27 -5.76
CA LEU A 85 -8.52 -18.60 -4.95
C LEU A 85 -8.32 -19.88 -4.12
N VAL A 86 -7.62 -20.88 -4.66
CA VAL A 86 -7.24 -22.09 -3.92
C VAL A 86 -6.28 -21.76 -2.78
N LYS A 87 -5.23 -20.97 -3.03
CA LYS A 87 -4.25 -20.57 -2.00
C LYS A 87 -4.83 -19.67 -0.91
N PHE A 88 -5.94 -19.00 -1.18
CA PHE A 88 -6.68 -18.20 -0.23
C PHE A 88 -7.74 -19.01 0.53
N ASP A 89 -7.78 -20.33 0.35
CA ASP A 89 -8.76 -21.25 0.93
C ASP A 89 -10.22 -20.85 0.60
N ILE A 90 -10.43 -20.17 -0.54
CA ILE A 90 -11.76 -19.84 -1.06
C ILE A 90 -12.33 -21.00 -1.87
N LEU A 91 -11.45 -21.68 -2.61
CA LEU A 91 -11.75 -22.87 -3.40
C LEU A 91 -10.85 -24.04 -2.98
N ASP A 92 -11.30 -25.27 -3.21
CA ASP A 92 -10.44 -26.46 -3.16
C ASP A 92 -9.72 -26.73 -4.48
N SER A 93 -8.91 -27.80 -4.51
CA SER A 93 -8.15 -28.21 -5.69
C SER A 93 -9.01 -28.56 -6.91
N ASP A 94 -10.29 -28.88 -6.69
CA ASP A 94 -11.27 -29.19 -7.73
C ASP A 94 -12.15 -27.96 -8.08
N TYR A 95 -11.75 -26.78 -7.58
CA TYR A 95 -12.42 -25.49 -7.74
C TYR A 95 -13.85 -25.44 -7.19
N ASN A 96 -14.14 -26.23 -6.15
CA ASN A 96 -15.37 -26.15 -5.38
C ASN A 96 -15.18 -25.23 -4.17
N SER A 97 -16.28 -24.66 -3.67
CA SER A 97 -16.26 -23.77 -2.51
C SER A 97 -17.14 -24.33 -1.41
N TYR A 98 -16.59 -24.47 -0.20
CA TYR A 98 -17.31 -24.97 0.98
C TYR A 98 -18.15 -23.90 1.68
N THR A 99 -17.85 -22.63 1.42
CA THR A 99 -18.56 -21.48 1.99
C THR A 99 -18.91 -20.50 0.87
N SER A 100 -19.97 -19.73 1.05
CA SER A 100 -20.33 -18.72 0.07
C SER A 100 -19.60 -17.42 0.38
N PHE A 101 -18.61 -17.09 -0.43
CA PHE A 101 -18.00 -15.76 -0.47
C PHE A 101 -18.77 -14.87 -1.45
N PHE A 102 -18.70 -13.55 -1.28
CA PHE A 102 -19.27 -12.56 -2.22
C PHE A 102 -20.76 -12.80 -2.56
N THR A 103 -21.57 -13.25 -1.58
CA THR A 103 -22.96 -13.69 -1.78
C THR A 103 -23.88 -12.65 -2.39
N ASN A 104 -23.70 -11.38 -2.00
CA ASN A 104 -24.53 -10.26 -2.45
C ASN A 104 -23.96 -9.54 -3.66
N SER A 105 -22.94 -10.11 -4.31
CA SER A 105 -22.21 -9.45 -5.38
C SER A 105 -22.58 -9.97 -6.76
N GLN A 106 -22.50 -9.05 -7.71
CA GLN A 106 -22.68 -9.30 -9.13
C GLN A 106 -21.33 -9.26 -9.86
N ILE A 107 -21.29 -9.96 -10.99
CA ILE A 107 -20.16 -9.94 -11.91
C ILE A 107 -20.05 -8.53 -12.53
N ASN A 108 -18.85 -8.01 -12.72
CA ASN A 108 -18.54 -6.67 -13.23
C ASN A 108 -18.92 -5.49 -12.31
N GLU A 109 -19.55 -5.73 -11.16
CA GLU A 109 -19.79 -4.70 -10.16
C GLU A 109 -18.46 -4.30 -9.47
N GLU A 110 -18.33 -3.03 -9.08
CA GLU A 110 -17.22 -2.55 -8.25
C GLU A 110 -17.20 -3.22 -6.87
N LEU A 111 -16.05 -3.23 -6.20
CA LEU A 111 -15.95 -3.84 -4.88
C LEU A 111 -16.77 -3.06 -3.84
N THR A 112 -17.80 -3.71 -3.28
CA THR A 112 -18.54 -3.20 -2.12
C THR A 112 -17.68 -3.24 -0.87
N ASP A 113 -18.11 -2.60 0.22
CA ASP A 113 -17.39 -2.66 1.49
C ASP A 113 -17.40 -4.08 2.09
N GLU A 114 -18.51 -4.83 1.95
CA GLU A 114 -18.57 -6.25 2.31
C GLU A 114 -17.52 -7.08 1.54
N ASN A 115 -17.31 -6.78 0.24
CA ASN A 115 -16.26 -7.44 -0.54
C ASN A 115 -14.87 -7.12 -0.02
N LYS A 116 -14.62 -5.86 0.36
CA LYS A 116 -13.34 -5.43 0.91
C LYS A 116 -13.08 -6.10 2.25
N ASP A 117 -14.09 -6.30 3.10
CA ASP A 117 -13.94 -6.98 4.39
C ASP A 117 -13.53 -8.45 4.22
N ILE A 118 -14.16 -9.16 3.28
CA ILE A 118 -13.76 -10.53 2.91
C ILE A 118 -12.29 -10.56 2.44
N LEU A 119 -11.93 -9.65 1.54
CA LEU A 119 -10.58 -9.57 0.97
C LEU A 119 -9.53 -9.10 1.99
N ARG A 120 -9.91 -8.26 2.96
CA ARG A 120 -9.07 -7.85 4.10
C ARG A 120 -8.77 -9.04 5.01
N ASN A 121 -9.77 -9.88 5.29
CA ASN A 121 -9.58 -11.12 6.04
C ASN A 121 -8.58 -12.04 5.32
N ILE A 122 -8.71 -12.19 4.00
CA ILE A 122 -7.75 -12.95 3.19
C ILE A 122 -6.36 -12.33 3.26
N PHE A 123 -6.26 -11.00 3.18
CA PHE A 123 -4.99 -10.28 3.25
C PHE A 123 -4.21 -10.63 4.52
N PHE A 124 -4.88 -10.64 5.67
CA PHE A 124 -4.24 -10.93 6.97
C PHE A 124 -4.11 -12.42 7.30
N LYS A 125 -4.74 -13.32 6.53
CA LYS A 125 -4.58 -14.78 6.69
C LYS A 125 -3.49 -15.36 5.81
N TYR A 126 -3.36 -14.86 4.59
CA TYR A 126 -2.42 -15.41 3.63
C TYR A 126 -0.96 -15.17 4.06
N PHE A 127 -0.22 -16.26 4.26
CA PHE A 127 1.06 -16.22 4.97
C PHE A 127 2.10 -15.30 4.31
N ARG A 128 2.17 -15.22 2.96
CA ARG A 128 3.14 -14.32 2.29
C ARG A 128 2.81 -12.85 2.51
N PHE A 129 1.53 -12.48 2.63
CA PHE A 129 1.17 -11.12 3.03
C PHE A 129 1.50 -10.87 4.49
N LYS A 130 1.24 -11.82 5.40
CA LYS A 130 1.67 -11.72 6.81
C LYS A 130 3.18 -11.54 6.96
N GLU A 131 3.92 -12.27 6.15
CA GLU A 131 5.37 -12.25 6.10
C GLU A 131 5.91 -10.88 5.68
N LEU A 132 5.44 -10.35 4.55
CA LEU A 132 5.75 -8.97 4.13
C LEU A 132 5.26 -7.92 5.13
N SER A 133 4.12 -8.15 5.78
CA SER A 133 3.59 -7.26 6.81
C SER A 133 4.51 -7.20 8.04
N SER A 134 5.19 -8.31 8.36
CA SER A 134 6.11 -8.38 9.50
C SER A 134 7.33 -7.47 9.35
N TRP A 135 7.73 -7.17 8.10
CA TRP A 135 8.81 -6.22 7.81
C TRP A 135 8.51 -4.85 8.43
N PHE A 136 7.26 -4.38 8.38
CA PHE A 136 6.88 -3.10 8.99
C PHE A 136 7.08 -3.08 10.52
N ILE A 137 7.05 -4.22 11.20
CA ILE A 137 7.30 -4.31 12.64
C ILE A 137 8.80 -4.37 12.90
N SER A 138 9.50 -5.32 12.28
CA SER A 138 10.95 -5.48 12.44
C SER A 138 11.57 -6.23 11.25
N PRO A 139 12.70 -5.74 10.71
CA PRO A 139 13.49 -6.48 9.72
C PRO A 139 14.43 -7.53 10.34
N ASP A 140 14.39 -7.74 11.65
CA ASP A 140 15.28 -8.68 12.34
C ASP A 140 14.95 -10.15 11.99
N PRO A 141 15.91 -10.96 11.51
CA PRO A 141 15.69 -12.38 11.22
C PRO A 141 15.15 -13.21 12.39
N SER A 142 15.45 -12.82 13.65
CA SER A 142 14.91 -13.50 14.83
C SER A 142 13.40 -13.26 15.00
N PHE A 143 12.94 -12.04 14.68
CA PHE A 143 11.52 -11.68 14.72
C PHE A 143 10.72 -12.40 13.64
N HIS A 144 11.33 -12.61 12.47
CA HIS A 144 10.70 -13.27 11.32
C HIS A 144 10.01 -14.59 11.69
N LYS A 145 10.58 -15.38 12.60
CA LYS A 145 10.01 -16.67 13.02
C LYS A 145 8.61 -16.58 13.63
N THR A 146 8.18 -15.37 14.01
CA THR A 146 6.89 -15.12 14.67
C THR A 146 5.84 -14.52 13.73
N PHE A 147 6.14 -14.29 12.44
CA PHE A 147 5.21 -13.58 11.55
C PHE A 147 3.83 -14.26 11.44
N SER A 148 3.80 -15.59 11.56
CA SER A 148 2.59 -16.39 11.42
C SER A 148 1.59 -16.19 12.56
N SER A 149 2.03 -15.77 13.75
CA SER A 149 1.16 -15.49 14.89
C SER A 149 0.64 -14.06 14.93
N LEU A 150 1.18 -13.16 14.10
CA LEU A 150 0.77 -11.75 14.08
C LEU A 150 -0.68 -11.60 13.61
N THR A 151 -1.37 -10.65 14.22
CA THR A 151 -2.76 -10.28 13.92
C THR A 151 -2.82 -8.92 13.24
N GLU A 152 -3.98 -8.57 12.71
CA GLU A 152 -4.25 -7.22 12.20
C GLU A 152 -3.96 -6.14 13.25
N GLU A 153 -4.34 -6.38 14.50
CA GLU A 153 -4.12 -5.44 15.60
C GLU A 153 -2.62 -5.21 15.86
N ASP A 154 -1.80 -6.25 15.76
CA ASP A 154 -0.35 -6.13 15.90
C ASP A 154 0.23 -5.20 14.82
N TYR A 155 -0.22 -5.35 13.57
CA TYR A 155 0.25 -4.50 12.48
C TYR A 155 -0.21 -3.05 12.65
N ILE A 156 -1.45 -2.83 13.08
CA ILE A 156 -1.97 -1.48 13.33
C ILE A 156 -1.17 -0.82 14.46
N ASN A 157 -0.93 -1.52 15.57
CA ASN A 157 -0.37 -0.90 16.77
C ASN A 157 1.16 -0.83 16.78
N ASN A 158 1.84 -1.86 16.27
CA ASN A 158 3.28 -2.06 16.48
C ASN A 158 4.16 -1.77 15.26
N SER A 159 3.56 -1.59 14.07
CA SER A 159 4.31 -1.29 12.84
C SER A 159 4.95 0.11 12.83
N ASN A 160 5.94 0.26 11.97
CA ASN A 160 6.63 1.49 11.62
C ASN A 160 6.37 1.86 10.15
N LEU A 161 6.86 3.02 9.73
CA LEU A 161 6.94 3.38 8.32
C LEU A 161 8.04 2.55 7.67
N LEU A 162 7.77 2.07 6.46
CA LEU A 162 8.72 1.37 5.62
C LEU A 162 9.01 2.22 4.39
N PHE A 163 10.26 2.65 4.27
CA PHE A 163 10.74 3.38 3.11
C PHE A 163 11.32 2.40 2.12
N TYR A 164 11.11 2.63 0.82
CA TYR A 164 11.55 1.71 -0.21
C TYR A 164 11.84 2.44 -1.51
N TYR A 165 12.80 1.93 -2.26
CA TYR A 165 13.18 2.44 -3.58
C TYR A 165 13.77 1.31 -4.43
N SER A 166 14.07 1.65 -5.68
CA SER A 166 14.86 0.78 -6.55
C SER A 166 16.29 1.31 -6.65
N GLU A 167 17.26 0.50 -6.24
CA GLU A 167 18.68 0.82 -6.32
C GLU A 167 19.28 0.37 -7.66
N LYS A 168 18.91 -0.83 -8.14
CA LYS A 168 19.55 -1.41 -9.34
C LYS A 168 18.72 -1.33 -10.62
N ASN A 169 17.38 -1.24 -10.60
CA ASN A 169 16.55 -1.45 -11.82
C ASN A 169 15.05 -0.99 -11.77
N ARG A 170 14.13 -1.69 -12.47
CA ARG A 170 12.69 -1.39 -12.60
C ARG A 170 11.85 -1.71 -11.36
N PHE A 171 12.25 -2.69 -10.55
CA PHE A 171 11.46 -3.19 -9.42
C PHE A 171 12.02 -2.71 -8.09
N THR A 172 11.17 -2.64 -7.07
CA THR A 172 11.61 -2.30 -5.71
C THR A 172 12.48 -3.43 -5.16
N ASP A 173 13.72 -3.12 -4.77
CA ASP A 173 14.69 -4.06 -4.25
C ASP A 173 15.28 -3.65 -2.89
N THR A 174 15.21 -2.36 -2.54
CA THR A 174 15.82 -1.81 -1.33
C THR A 174 14.80 -1.16 -0.40
N PHE A 175 14.97 -1.41 0.90
CA PHE A 175 14.11 -0.99 1.99
C PHE A 175 14.93 -0.32 3.10
N LEU A 176 14.34 0.71 3.71
CA LEU A 176 14.94 1.50 4.77
C LEU A 176 13.95 1.67 5.92
N TYR A 177 14.51 1.81 7.11
CA TYR A 177 13.77 2.02 8.35
C TYR A 177 14.40 3.19 9.09
N ASP A 178 13.57 4.09 9.60
CA ASP A 178 14.04 5.27 10.36
C ASP A 178 15.00 4.92 11.51
N LYS A 179 14.80 3.76 12.14
CA LYS A 179 15.54 3.34 13.34
C LYS A 179 16.88 2.65 13.02
N TYR A 180 17.13 2.25 11.78
CA TYR A 180 18.28 1.43 11.42
C TYR A 180 19.17 2.16 10.43
N GLN A 181 20.46 2.24 10.75
CA GLN A 181 21.49 2.71 9.81
C GLN A 181 21.94 1.57 8.89
N LYS A 182 20.99 0.93 8.19
CA LYS A 182 21.21 -0.23 7.31
C LYS A 182 20.29 -0.18 6.10
N LYS A 183 20.76 -0.68 4.96
CA LYS A 183 19.91 -0.99 3.80
C LYS A 183 19.46 -2.42 3.89
N PHE A 184 18.17 -2.65 3.73
CA PHE A 184 17.60 -3.98 3.70
C PHE A 184 17.23 -4.32 2.26
N ILE A 185 17.69 -5.45 1.73
CA ILE A 185 17.50 -5.79 0.32
C ILE A 185 16.78 -7.11 0.12
N ILE A 186 16.14 -7.23 -1.05
CA ILE A 186 15.68 -8.48 -1.62
C ILE A 186 16.34 -8.68 -2.98
N GLU A 187 16.66 -9.93 -3.32
CA GLU A 187 17.33 -10.26 -4.59
C GLU A 187 16.46 -11.12 -5.52
N ASN A 188 15.27 -11.52 -5.06
CA ASN A 188 14.38 -12.39 -5.80
C ASN A 188 13.35 -11.59 -6.62
N ASP A 189 13.44 -11.63 -7.95
CA ASP A 189 12.53 -10.94 -8.87
C ASP A 189 11.03 -11.25 -8.64
N VAL A 190 10.70 -12.47 -8.24
CA VAL A 190 9.31 -12.87 -7.95
C VAL A 190 8.82 -12.17 -6.69
N LEU A 191 9.65 -12.10 -5.64
CA LEU A 191 9.36 -11.36 -4.42
C LEU A 191 9.24 -9.85 -4.69
N MET A 192 10.11 -9.29 -5.54
CA MET A 192 10.04 -7.88 -5.93
C MET A 192 8.71 -7.56 -6.65
N ARG A 193 8.22 -8.43 -7.53
CA ARG A 193 6.91 -8.28 -8.17
C ARG A 193 5.76 -8.50 -7.18
N PHE A 194 5.94 -9.44 -6.27
CA PHE A 194 4.94 -9.73 -5.25
C PHE A 194 4.77 -8.57 -4.25
N TRP A 195 5.83 -7.81 -3.98
CA TRP A 195 5.74 -6.54 -3.24
C TRP A 195 4.76 -5.54 -3.88
N ASP A 196 4.77 -5.42 -5.21
CA ASP A 196 3.81 -4.55 -5.91
C ASP A 196 2.37 -5.03 -5.74
N VAL A 197 2.14 -6.35 -5.76
CA VAL A 197 0.84 -6.95 -5.49
C VAL A 197 0.38 -6.67 -4.06
N PHE A 198 1.26 -6.90 -3.08
CA PHE A 198 1.02 -6.63 -1.66
C PHE A 198 0.62 -5.17 -1.44
N LEU A 199 1.37 -4.22 -1.98
CA LEU A 199 1.03 -2.80 -1.90
C LEU A 199 -0.28 -2.47 -2.61
N LYS A 200 -0.53 -3.05 -3.79
CA LYS A 200 -1.77 -2.83 -4.54
C LYS A 200 -2.99 -3.31 -3.75
N TRP A 201 -2.92 -4.49 -3.15
CA TRP A 201 -3.97 -5.00 -2.27
C TRP A 201 -4.14 -4.12 -1.04
N GLY A 202 -3.06 -3.86 -0.31
CA GLY A 202 -3.08 -3.08 0.92
C GLY A 202 -3.71 -1.70 0.73
N THR A 203 -3.37 -1.00 -0.36
CA THR A 203 -3.97 0.31 -0.70
C THR A 203 -5.43 0.21 -1.15
N THR A 204 -5.78 -0.79 -1.98
CA THR A 204 -7.16 -0.96 -2.47
C THR A 204 -8.13 -1.31 -1.33
N LEU A 205 -7.64 -2.03 -0.32
CA LEU A 205 -8.38 -2.44 0.88
C LEU A 205 -8.30 -1.43 2.03
N ARG A 206 -7.67 -0.26 1.82
CA ARG A 206 -7.45 0.76 2.86
C ARG A 206 -6.78 0.19 4.13
N ILE A 207 -5.84 -0.73 3.94
CA ILE A 207 -4.99 -1.32 4.99
C ILE A 207 -3.68 -0.53 5.09
N LEU A 208 -3.11 -0.23 3.93
CA LEU A 208 -1.84 0.47 3.78
C LEU A 208 -2.06 1.80 3.10
N GLU A 209 -1.29 2.79 3.53
CA GLU A 209 -1.07 4.01 2.77
C GLU A 209 0.28 3.90 2.04
N LYS A 210 0.38 4.48 0.84
CA LYS A 210 1.67 4.60 0.14
C LYS A 210 1.77 5.84 -0.74
N PHE A 211 2.95 6.45 -0.79
CA PHE A 211 3.23 7.56 -1.70
C PHE A 211 4.73 7.76 -1.91
N ASN A 212 5.05 8.51 -2.96
CA ASN A 212 6.41 8.87 -3.31
C ASN A 212 6.82 10.19 -2.63
N LEU A 213 8.07 10.30 -2.20
CA LEU A 213 8.61 11.42 -1.42
C LEU A 213 9.29 12.50 -2.27
N SER A 214 9.18 12.44 -3.60
CA SER A 214 9.83 13.39 -4.54
C SER A 214 9.47 14.86 -4.35
N GLY A 215 8.36 15.16 -3.67
CA GLY A 215 7.93 16.52 -3.33
C GLY A 215 8.41 17.04 -1.96
N LEU A 216 9.17 16.23 -1.21
CA LEU A 216 9.70 16.60 0.10
C LEU A 216 11.18 16.94 -0.04
N GLU A 217 11.52 18.22 0.09
CA GLU A 217 12.89 18.73 -0.11
C GLU A 217 13.78 18.53 1.13
N ASN A 218 13.22 18.21 2.30
CA ASN A 218 13.91 18.24 3.60
C ASN A 218 13.83 16.95 4.43
N ASP A 219 13.47 15.81 3.83
CA ASP A 219 13.35 14.55 4.58
C ASP A 219 14.73 13.95 4.93
N VAL A 220 14.74 13.06 5.93
CA VAL A 220 15.90 12.34 6.49
C VAL A 220 16.72 11.60 5.43
N PHE A 221 16.14 11.36 4.25
CA PHE A 221 16.76 10.64 3.14
C PHE A 221 17.14 11.49 1.92
N ALA A 222 17.26 12.82 2.09
CA ALA A 222 17.47 13.79 1.00
C ALA A 222 18.65 13.51 0.04
N ASP A 223 19.66 12.72 0.45
CA ASP A 223 20.82 12.35 -0.38
C ASP A 223 20.52 11.29 -1.44
N ILE A 224 19.48 10.45 -1.24
CA ILE A 224 18.94 9.65 -2.33
C ILE A 224 18.20 10.66 -3.19
N SER A 225 18.54 10.79 -4.49
CA SER A 225 17.79 11.67 -5.37
C SER A 225 16.29 11.38 -5.19
N ASN A 226 15.55 12.28 -4.50
CA ASN A 226 14.23 12.04 -3.92
C ASN A 226 13.16 11.57 -4.94
N LYS A 227 13.52 11.49 -6.22
CA LYS A 227 12.69 11.11 -7.35
C LYS A 227 12.17 9.66 -7.28
N SER A 228 12.83 8.71 -6.60
CA SER A 228 12.39 7.30 -6.54
C SER A 228 11.97 6.79 -5.16
N LEU A 229 12.32 7.49 -4.08
CA LEU A 229 12.00 7.04 -2.72
C LEU A 229 10.49 7.12 -2.46
N SER A 230 9.95 6.03 -1.95
CA SER A 230 8.55 5.92 -1.56
C SER A 230 8.46 5.43 -0.13
N VAL A 231 7.30 5.65 0.48
CA VAL A 231 6.99 5.19 1.82
C VAL A 231 5.66 4.44 1.82
N ALA A 232 5.56 3.43 2.66
CA ALA A 232 4.32 2.74 2.98
C ALA A 232 4.19 2.55 4.49
N TYR A 233 2.95 2.46 4.98
CA TYR A 233 2.66 2.11 6.37
C TYR A 233 1.25 1.55 6.56
N PHE A 234 1.06 0.78 7.63
CA PHE A 234 -0.25 0.37 8.12
C PHE A 234 -1.01 1.55 8.70
N ILE A 235 -2.21 1.78 8.16
CA ILE A 235 -3.09 2.87 8.55
C ILE A 235 -3.65 2.62 9.96
N LYS A 236 -3.56 3.62 10.82
CA LYS A 236 -4.23 3.66 12.12
C LYS A 236 -5.60 4.34 12.00
N PRO A 237 -6.59 3.93 12.80
CA PRO A 237 -7.83 4.67 12.95
C PRO A 237 -7.55 6.13 13.32
N PHE A 238 -8.18 7.05 12.60
CA PHE A 238 -8.00 8.48 12.82
C PHE A 238 -8.47 8.88 14.23
N LYS A 239 -7.70 9.75 14.88
CA LYS A 239 -8.10 10.42 16.13
C LYS A 239 -7.66 11.87 16.05
N GLU A 240 -8.58 12.79 16.34
CA GLU A 240 -8.27 14.21 16.39
C GLU A 240 -7.21 14.50 17.46
N PHE A 241 -6.38 15.50 17.18
CA PHE A 241 -5.33 15.97 18.07
C PHE A 241 -5.20 17.50 17.96
N ASP A 242 -4.45 18.12 18.86
CA ASP A 242 -4.19 19.56 18.76
C ASP A 242 -3.18 19.85 17.64
N LEU A 243 -3.68 20.28 16.48
CA LEU A 243 -2.86 20.60 15.32
C LEU A 243 -1.89 21.76 15.61
N ILE A 244 -2.30 22.80 16.32
CA ILE A 244 -1.45 23.96 16.61
C ILE A 244 -0.27 23.52 17.50
N LYS A 245 -0.55 22.78 18.57
CA LYS A 245 0.48 22.24 19.45
C LYS A 245 1.43 21.29 18.72
N PHE A 246 0.90 20.46 17.82
CA PHE A 246 1.73 19.61 16.97
C PHE A 246 2.66 20.44 16.08
N LEU A 247 2.14 21.46 15.39
CA LEU A 247 2.93 22.32 14.50
C LEU A 247 4.03 23.06 15.25
N GLN A 248 3.72 23.64 16.42
CA GLN A 248 4.69 24.34 17.27
C GLN A 248 5.82 23.42 17.76
N LYS A 249 5.52 22.14 17.98
CA LYS A 249 6.52 21.14 18.40
C LYS A 249 7.41 20.69 17.25
N GLU A 250 6.83 20.46 16.07
CA GLU A 250 7.51 19.83 14.94
C GLU A 250 8.23 20.85 14.04
N PHE A 251 7.82 22.12 14.05
CA PHE A 251 8.31 23.14 13.14
C PHE A 251 8.82 24.38 13.88
N ASN A 252 9.95 24.90 13.41
CA ASN A 252 10.57 26.12 13.97
C ASN A 252 10.21 27.39 13.18
N THR A 253 9.34 27.28 12.17
CA THR A 253 8.98 28.39 11.27
C THR A 253 7.46 28.59 11.24
N LYS A 254 7.02 29.83 11.02
CA LYS A 254 5.60 30.17 10.87
C LYS A 254 5.02 29.71 9.53
N TYR A 255 5.83 29.79 8.48
CA TYR A 255 5.49 29.34 7.12
C TYR A 255 5.97 27.91 6.97
N ILE A 256 5.03 26.98 6.79
CA ILE A 256 5.29 25.56 6.78
C ILE A 256 4.79 24.99 5.47
N TRP A 257 5.67 24.30 4.76
CA TRP A 257 5.32 23.64 3.51
C TRP A 257 4.28 22.54 3.75
N MET A 258 3.15 22.60 3.05
CA MET A 258 2.01 21.74 3.35
C MET A 258 2.30 20.24 3.20
N PRO A 259 2.98 19.77 2.14
CA PRO A 259 3.41 18.37 2.06
C PRO A 259 4.22 17.89 3.27
N GLU A 260 5.04 18.74 3.86
CA GLU A 260 5.81 18.41 5.06
C GLU A 260 4.89 18.28 6.29
N VAL A 261 3.86 19.13 6.43
CA VAL A 261 2.83 18.97 7.48
C VAL A 261 2.14 17.62 7.36
N ILE A 262 1.62 17.30 6.16
CA ILE A 262 0.90 16.05 5.90
C ILE A 262 1.81 14.84 6.17
N PHE A 263 3.05 14.89 5.68
CA PHE A 263 4.00 13.81 5.88
C PHE A 263 4.37 13.60 7.35
N ARG A 264 4.60 14.67 8.12
CA ARG A 264 4.91 14.53 9.56
C ARG A 264 3.76 13.95 10.36
N ILE A 265 2.53 14.37 10.08
CA ILE A 265 1.34 13.78 10.72
C ILE A 265 1.25 12.29 10.38
N ALA A 266 1.43 11.92 9.11
CA ALA A 266 1.46 10.53 8.67
C ALA A 266 2.57 9.72 9.34
N ARG A 267 3.77 10.30 9.46
CA ARG A 267 4.93 9.67 10.12
C ARG A 267 4.71 9.44 11.61
N THR A 268 4.11 10.41 12.30
CA THR A 268 3.87 10.33 13.75
C THR A 268 2.69 9.41 14.07
N TYR A 269 1.57 9.57 13.36
CA TYR A 269 0.30 8.95 13.76
C TYR A 269 -0.17 7.83 12.84
N ARG A 270 0.41 7.70 11.64
CA ARG A 270 0.05 6.69 10.64
C ARG A 270 -1.42 6.76 10.19
N TYR A 271 -2.02 7.94 10.18
CA TYR A 271 -3.36 8.15 9.64
C TYR A 271 -3.35 8.14 8.11
N ALA A 272 -4.48 7.80 7.49
CA ALA A 272 -4.61 7.88 6.04
C ALA A 272 -4.45 9.33 5.56
N ILE A 273 -3.82 9.53 4.40
CA ILE A 273 -3.61 10.90 3.88
C ILE A 273 -4.92 11.65 3.65
N PRO A 274 -6.00 11.04 3.13
CA PRO A 274 -7.29 11.72 3.02
C PRO A 274 -7.80 12.28 4.36
N ASP A 275 -7.77 11.48 5.43
CA ASP A 275 -8.22 11.89 6.76
C ASP A 275 -7.39 13.05 7.31
N ILE A 276 -6.06 13.01 7.12
CA ILE A 276 -5.16 14.10 7.52
C ILE A 276 -5.51 15.38 6.76
N LYS A 277 -5.74 15.30 5.45
CA LYS A 277 -6.08 16.47 4.63
C LYS A 277 -7.40 17.10 5.05
N GLU A 278 -8.41 16.27 5.27
CA GLU A 278 -9.73 16.73 5.74
C GLU A 278 -9.62 17.41 7.10
N PHE A 279 -8.88 16.80 8.04
CA PHE A 279 -8.63 17.36 9.36
C PHE A 279 -7.86 18.69 9.31
N VAL A 280 -6.80 18.80 8.49
CA VAL A 280 -6.07 20.07 8.34
C VAL A 280 -6.97 21.16 7.76
N ILE A 281 -7.82 20.82 6.78
CA ILE A 281 -8.77 21.77 6.20
C ILE A 281 -9.82 22.21 7.23
N SER A 282 -10.36 21.31 8.06
CA SER A 282 -11.32 21.70 9.10
C SER A 282 -10.67 22.64 10.11
N MET A 283 -9.45 22.31 10.57
CA MET A 283 -8.70 23.15 11.51
C MET A 283 -8.39 24.55 10.96
N ILE A 284 -8.06 24.68 9.67
CA ILE A 284 -7.86 25.99 9.01
C ILE A 284 -9.16 26.82 9.00
N ARG A 285 -10.33 26.17 8.89
CA ARG A 285 -11.63 26.87 8.88
C ARG A 285 -12.07 27.31 10.27
N GLU A 286 -11.66 26.56 11.29
CA GLU A 286 -12.12 26.72 12.67
C GLU A 286 -11.19 27.57 13.54
N LYS A 287 -9.90 27.66 13.18
CA LYS A 287 -8.87 28.34 13.99
C LYS A 287 -8.30 29.56 13.27
N ASP A 288 -8.49 30.73 13.86
CA ASP A 288 -7.96 32.00 13.34
C ASP A 288 -6.41 32.04 13.33
N GLU A 289 -5.78 31.23 14.18
CA GLU A 289 -4.33 31.06 14.25
C GLU A 289 -3.75 30.34 13.03
N LEU A 290 -4.59 29.64 12.25
CA LEU A 290 -4.19 28.87 11.08
C LEU A 290 -4.66 29.56 9.80
N THR A 291 -3.70 30.09 9.05
CA THR A 291 -3.97 30.64 7.71
C THR A 291 -3.14 29.92 6.66
N TYR A 292 -3.36 30.22 5.38
CA TYR A 292 -2.76 29.41 4.32
C TYR A 292 -2.54 30.21 3.02
N GLU A 293 -1.61 29.71 2.21
CA GLU A 293 -1.39 30.15 0.84
C GLU A 293 -1.88 29.09 -0.15
N ARG A 294 -2.34 29.55 -1.30
CA ARG A 294 -2.87 28.70 -2.36
C ARG A 294 -1.89 28.65 -3.53
N THR A 295 -1.90 27.53 -4.22
CA THR A 295 -1.22 27.36 -5.51
C THR A 295 -2.16 26.73 -6.52
N SER A 296 -1.92 27.04 -7.80
CA SER A 296 -2.61 26.36 -8.90
C SER A 296 -1.97 25.00 -9.19
N GLU A 297 -2.74 24.10 -9.79
CA GLU A 297 -2.29 22.79 -10.21
C GLU A 297 -1.09 22.87 -11.16
N ILE A 298 -1.11 23.83 -12.09
CA ILE A 298 -0.09 24.01 -13.14
C ILE A 298 1.31 24.17 -12.53
N PHE A 299 1.43 24.87 -11.40
CA PHE A 299 2.71 25.04 -10.71
C PHE A 299 3.19 23.77 -10.00
N LEU A 300 2.28 22.90 -9.57
CA LEU A 300 2.61 21.63 -8.91
C LEU A 300 2.99 20.54 -9.91
N ILE A 301 2.29 20.46 -11.04
CA ILE A 301 2.47 19.39 -12.03
C ILE A 301 3.74 19.59 -12.87
N LYS A 302 4.27 20.82 -12.97
CA LYS A 302 5.51 21.16 -13.70
C LYS A 302 5.58 20.52 -15.11
N GLY A 303 4.48 20.56 -15.86
CA GLY A 303 4.40 19.99 -17.22
C GLY A 303 4.07 18.48 -17.30
N LYS A 304 3.63 17.85 -16.19
CA LYS A 304 3.08 16.49 -16.21
C LYS A 304 1.64 16.49 -16.71
N ASN A 305 1.36 15.70 -17.75
CA ASN A 305 0.09 15.76 -18.48
C ASN A 305 -0.83 14.53 -18.30
N THR A 306 -0.40 13.51 -17.54
CA THR A 306 -1.24 12.33 -17.28
C THR A 306 -1.89 12.43 -15.91
N GLN A 307 -3.16 12.04 -15.78
CA GLN A 307 -3.88 12.09 -14.49
C GLN A 307 -3.08 11.42 -13.36
N LYS A 308 -2.51 10.24 -13.63
CA LYS A 308 -1.65 9.52 -12.67
C LYS A 308 -0.45 10.37 -12.20
N ALA A 309 0.19 11.10 -13.10
CA ALA A 309 1.32 11.94 -12.75
C ALA A 309 0.90 13.21 -12.01
N ILE A 310 -0.29 13.76 -12.31
CA ILE A 310 -0.92 14.87 -11.58
C ILE A 310 -1.26 14.41 -10.16
N ASP A 311 -1.95 13.29 -10.01
CA ASP A 311 -2.33 12.71 -8.71
C ASP A 311 -1.09 12.49 -7.84
N MET A 312 -0.02 11.92 -8.41
CA MET A 312 1.25 11.73 -7.70
C MET A 312 1.90 13.06 -7.27
N ALA A 313 1.88 14.08 -8.12
CA ALA A 313 2.50 15.38 -7.81
C ALA A 313 1.71 16.17 -6.75
N THR A 314 0.38 15.99 -6.73
CA THR A 314 -0.53 16.72 -5.85
C THR A 314 -0.95 15.89 -4.62
N TYR A 315 -0.47 14.66 -4.50
CA TYR A 315 -0.95 13.69 -3.52
C TYR A 315 -0.86 14.17 -2.07
N LEU A 316 0.14 14.96 -1.71
CA LEU A 316 0.30 15.49 -0.35
C LEU A 316 -0.28 16.91 -0.17
N PHE A 317 -0.92 17.48 -1.18
CA PHE A 317 -1.54 18.79 -1.11
C PHE A 317 -3.04 18.64 -0.81
N PRO A 318 -3.55 19.21 0.30
CA PRO A 318 -4.98 19.39 0.49
C PRO A 318 -5.54 20.30 -0.59
N LYS A 319 -6.75 19.98 -1.07
CA LYS A 319 -7.47 20.81 -2.03
C LYS A 319 -8.64 21.46 -1.30
N MET A 320 -8.74 22.78 -1.39
CA MET A 320 -9.87 23.54 -0.86
C MET A 320 -10.44 24.41 -1.98
N ASN A 321 -11.70 24.17 -2.30
CA ASN A 321 -12.37 24.67 -3.51
C ASN A 321 -11.55 24.26 -4.76
N ASP A 322 -11.24 25.19 -5.65
CA ASP A 322 -10.52 24.93 -6.91
C ASP A 322 -9.01 25.09 -6.82
N SER A 323 -8.45 25.13 -5.60
CA SER A 323 -7.02 25.40 -5.39
C SER A 323 -6.37 24.47 -4.36
N TYR A 324 -5.09 24.20 -4.56
CA TYR A 324 -4.28 23.44 -3.61
C TYR A 324 -3.72 24.36 -2.54
N ILE A 325 -3.65 23.88 -1.30
CA ILE A 325 -3.00 24.58 -0.21
C ILE A 325 -1.51 24.24 -0.24
N SER A 326 -0.66 25.22 -0.55
CA SER A 326 0.79 25.04 -0.66
C SER A 326 1.51 25.26 0.66
N THR A 327 1.07 26.26 1.42
CA THR A 327 1.75 26.71 2.65
C THR A 327 0.72 26.84 3.76
N LEU A 328 1.03 26.30 4.94
CA LEU A 328 0.33 26.60 6.18
C LEU A 328 1.06 27.72 6.91
N ILE A 329 0.33 28.69 7.44
CA ILE A 329 0.85 29.85 8.17
C ILE A 329 0.29 29.81 9.59
N LEU A 330 1.17 29.61 10.57
CA LEU A 330 0.85 29.72 11.99
C LEU A 330 1.00 31.16 12.47
N ARG A 331 -0.11 31.81 12.80
CA ARG A 331 -0.16 33.14 13.42
C ARG A 331 0.08 33.01 14.92
N GLN A 332 0.71 34.04 15.49
CA GLN A 332 0.97 34.14 16.93
C GLN A 332 -0.14 34.95 17.60
#